data_AF-A0A645CB26-F1
#
_entry.id   AF-A0A645CB26-F1
#
_cell.length_a   1.000
_cell.length_b   1.000
_cell.length_c   1.000
_cell.angle_alpha   90.00
_cell.angle_beta   90.00
_cell.angle_gamma   90.00
#
_symmetry.space_group_name_H-M   'P 1'
#
loop_
_entity.id
_entity.type
_entity.pdbx_description
1 polymer ?
#
loop_
_entity_poly.entity_id
_entity_poly.type
_entity_poly.pdbx_seq_one_letter_code
_entity_poly.pdbx_strand_id
1 'polypeptide(L)'
;MFGSLLVYLQFIDHWEKTDDAKTKLTIFATAPTIRNNVANFFSEYIVTFGLVFCILGIDTNTFPGGLKPLAVGCLIFLVGTSFGGVTGAALNPARDLGPRLAHFLLPIPGKGSSDFKYAWIPVVAPIMGATTSGLVHNALYEGIVDYRLYMMLGLTLVTFIAIKLLSKNEKISNELIGEVA
;
A
#
# COMPACT_ATOMS: atom_id res chain seq x y z
N MET A 1 5.49 -12.74 7.03
CA MET A 1 6.52 -13.66 6.50
C MET A 1 6.09 -15.12 6.59
N PHE A 2 5.63 -15.63 7.73
CA PHE A 2 5.18 -17.04 7.83
C PHE A 2 4.05 -17.39 6.83
N GLY A 3 3.01 -16.55 6.71
CA GLY A 3 1.96 -16.77 5.70
C GLY A 3 2.48 -16.86 4.27
N SER A 4 3.52 -16.07 3.93
CA SER A 4 4.17 -16.12 2.61
C SER A 4 4.92 -17.42 2.37
N LEU A 5 5.53 -18.00 3.42
CA LEU A 5 6.14 -19.33 3.34
C LEU A 5 5.08 -20.40 3.08
N LEU A 6 3.92 -20.32 3.76
CA LEU A 6 2.81 -21.24 3.51
C LEU A 6 2.29 -21.14 2.07
N VAL A 7 2.13 -19.92 1.54
CA VAL A 7 1.76 -19.71 0.13
C VAL A 7 2.83 -20.29 -0.81
N TYR A 8 4.11 -20.07 -0.52
CA TYR A 8 5.19 -20.66 -1.32
C TYR A 8 5.11 -22.19 -1.36
N LEU A 9 4.91 -22.84 -0.22
CA LEU A 9 4.78 -24.30 -0.14
C LEU A 9 3.50 -24.81 -0.81
N GLN A 10 2.38 -24.10 -0.63
CA GLN A 10 1.10 -24.45 -1.24
C GLN A 10 1.15 -24.46 -2.77
N PHE A 11 1.95 -23.57 -3.36
CA PHE A 11 2.06 -23.40 -4.81
C PHE A 11 3.37 -23.94 -5.39
N ILE A 12 4.04 -24.90 -4.71
CA ILE A 12 5.39 -25.35 -5.05
C ILE A 12 5.56 -25.71 -6.55
N ASP A 13 4.62 -26.49 -7.11
CA ASP A 13 4.65 -26.91 -8.51
C ASP A 13 4.24 -25.80 -9.50
N HIS A 14 3.54 -24.77 -9.03
CA HIS A 14 3.05 -23.69 -9.88
C HIS A 14 4.14 -22.66 -10.17
N TRP A 15 5.17 -22.56 -9.32
CA TRP A 15 6.27 -21.62 -9.52
C TRP A 15 7.08 -21.91 -10.78
N GLU A 16 7.35 -23.19 -11.05
CA GLU A 16 8.08 -23.60 -12.26
C GLU A 16 7.23 -23.43 -13.53
N LYS A 17 5.92 -23.67 -13.44
CA LYS A 17 5.00 -23.58 -14.59
C LYS A 17 4.56 -22.15 -14.96
N THR A 18 4.79 -21.19 -14.08
CA THR A 18 4.39 -19.80 -14.30
C THR A 18 5.57 -19.03 -14.87
N ASP A 19 5.49 -18.54 -16.10
CA ASP A 19 6.63 -17.78 -16.68
C ASP A 19 6.65 -16.30 -16.26
N ASP A 20 5.50 -15.73 -15.89
CA ASP A 20 5.40 -14.30 -15.59
C ASP A 20 5.98 -13.95 -14.20
N ALA A 21 7.15 -13.31 -14.22
CA ALA A 21 7.83 -12.81 -13.03
C ALA A 21 6.98 -11.77 -12.27
N LYS A 22 6.17 -10.96 -12.98
CA LYS A 22 5.31 -9.96 -12.32
C LYS A 22 4.24 -10.64 -11.49
N THR A 23 3.58 -11.66 -12.02
CA THR A 23 2.60 -12.49 -11.29
C THR A 23 3.23 -13.15 -10.06
N LYS A 24 4.47 -13.67 -10.20
CA LYS A 24 5.21 -14.24 -9.06
C LYS A 24 5.43 -13.21 -7.95
N LEU A 25 5.78 -11.97 -8.29
CA LEU A 25 5.90 -10.89 -7.31
C LEU A 25 4.55 -10.52 -6.69
N THR A 26 3.49 -10.38 -7.50
CA THR A 26 2.19 -9.87 -7.04
C THR A 26 1.42 -10.82 -6.13
N ILE A 27 1.78 -12.10 -6.10
CA ILE A 27 1.29 -13.05 -5.09
C ILE A 27 1.79 -12.67 -3.69
N PHE A 28 2.98 -12.08 -3.58
CA PHE A 28 3.56 -11.69 -2.30
C PHE A 28 3.29 -10.24 -1.97
N ALA A 29 3.64 -9.33 -2.88
CA ALA A 29 3.66 -7.90 -2.61
C ALA A 29 2.92 -7.12 -3.68
N THR A 30 2.47 -5.92 -3.34
CA THR A 30 1.76 -5.07 -4.29
C THR A 30 2.71 -4.46 -5.32
N ALA A 31 2.18 -4.23 -6.52
CA ALA A 31 2.90 -3.57 -7.61
C ALA A 31 1.90 -2.69 -8.38
N PRO A 32 2.33 -1.52 -8.87
CA PRO A 32 1.44 -0.63 -9.58
C PRO A 32 1.11 -1.21 -10.95
N THR A 33 -0.14 -1.03 -11.39
CA THR A 33 -0.53 -1.35 -12.77
C THR A 33 0.16 -0.38 -13.74
N ILE A 34 0.11 0.92 -13.41
CA ILE A 34 0.84 1.99 -14.09
C ILE A 34 1.72 2.67 -13.04
N ARG A 35 3.04 2.67 -13.25
CA ARG A 35 3.98 3.32 -12.34
C ARG A 35 3.93 4.84 -12.52
N ASN A 36 3.36 5.49 -11.52
CA ASN A 36 3.38 6.93 -11.34
C ASN A 36 3.43 7.18 -9.83
N ASN A 37 4.62 7.44 -9.30
CA ASN A 37 4.83 7.48 -7.84
C ASN A 37 3.93 8.51 -7.13
N VAL A 38 3.64 9.64 -7.77
CA VAL A 38 2.73 10.67 -7.22
C VAL A 38 1.30 10.11 -7.11
N ALA A 39 0.79 9.55 -8.20
CA ALA A 39 -0.58 9.00 -8.24
C ALA A 39 -0.72 7.75 -7.38
N ASN A 40 0.29 6.87 -7.37
CA ASN A 40 0.30 5.65 -6.57
C ASN A 40 0.36 5.97 -5.07
N PHE A 41 1.20 6.93 -4.66
CA PHE A 41 1.22 7.42 -3.28
C PHE A 41 -0.12 8.01 -2.87
N PHE A 42 -0.73 8.85 -3.72
CA PHE A 42 -2.06 9.40 -3.45
C PHE A 42 -3.12 8.32 -3.28
N SER A 43 -3.11 7.32 -4.15
CA SER A 43 -4.04 6.18 -4.09
C SER A 43 -3.91 5.42 -2.77
N GLU A 44 -2.71 4.98 -2.39
CA GLU A 44 -2.50 4.27 -1.12
C GLU A 44 -2.84 5.14 0.11
N TYR A 45 -2.49 6.43 0.07
CA TYR A 45 -2.80 7.38 1.14
C TYR A 45 -4.30 7.53 1.36
N ILE A 46 -5.07 7.87 0.31
CA ILE A 46 -6.50 8.18 0.45
C ILE A 46 -7.33 6.93 0.75
N VAL A 47 -6.94 5.79 0.17
CA VAL A 47 -7.66 4.53 0.39
C VAL A 47 -7.37 4.00 1.80
N THR A 48 -6.13 4.11 2.30
CA THR A 48 -5.83 3.74 3.70
C THR A 48 -6.49 4.70 4.67
N PHE A 49 -6.51 6.00 4.36
CA PHE A 49 -7.23 6.99 5.16
C PHE A 49 -8.71 6.60 5.31
N GLY A 50 -9.39 6.32 4.20
CA GLY A 50 -10.80 5.92 4.19
C GLY A 50 -11.04 4.60 4.92
N LEU A 51 -10.19 3.59 4.70
CA LEU A 51 -10.25 2.32 5.40
C LEU A 51 -10.20 2.52 6.93
N VAL A 52 -9.19 3.22 7.42
CA VAL A 52 -9.02 3.45 8.87
C VAL A 52 -10.14 4.32 9.43
N PHE A 53 -10.61 5.30 8.65
CA PHE A 53 -11.67 6.23 9.10
C PHE A 53 -12.97 5.47 9.31
N CYS A 54 -13.32 4.60 8.35
CA CYS A 54 -14.49 3.74 8.46
C CYS A 54 -14.33 2.68 9.55
N ILE A 55 -13.14 2.11 9.78
CA ILE A 55 -12.90 1.19 10.90
C ILE A 55 -13.15 1.88 12.24
N LEU A 56 -12.62 3.09 12.44
CA LEU A 56 -12.87 3.88 13.66
C LEU A 56 -14.35 4.21 13.82
N GLY A 57 -15.03 4.56 12.72
CA GLY A 57 -16.49 4.74 12.71
C GLY A 57 -17.27 3.47 13.08
N ILE A 58 -16.87 2.30 12.57
CA ILE A 58 -17.48 1.01 12.97
C ILE A 58 -17.27 0.76 14.47
N ASP A 59 -16.10 1.15 15.01
CA ASP A 59 -15.79 0.91 16.41
C ASP A 59 -16.56 1.84 17.35
N THR A 60 -16.74 3.11 16.99
CA THR A 60 -17.49 4.09 17.80
C THR A 60 -18.99 3.85 17.81
N ASN A 61 -19.53 3.14 16.81
CA ASN A 61 -20.96 2.85 16.73
C ASN A 61 -21.34 1.54 17.44
N THR A 62 -22.58 1.48 17.92
CA THR A 62 -23.14 0.28 18.54
C THR A 62 -23.46 -0.77 17.48
N PHE A 63 -22.84 -1.93 17.59
CA PHE A 63 -23.11 -3.09 16.73
C PHE A 63 -23.63 -4.27 17.55
N PRO A 64 -24.51 -5.10 16.98
CA PRO A 64 -24.80 -6.42 17.55
C PRO A 64 -23.51 -7.23 17.75
N GLY A 65 -23.46 -8.03 18.81
CA GLY A 65 -22.27 -8.78 19.20
C GLY A 65 -21.70 -9.61 18.05
N GLY A 66 -20.38 -9.54 17.86
CA GLY A 66 -19.67 -10.30 16.82
C GLY A 66 -19.79 -9.76 15.39
N LEU A 67 -20.58 -8.72 15.12
CA LEU A 67 -20.71 -8.19 13.75
C LEU A 67 -19.62 -7.18 13.35
N LYS A 68 -18.91 -6.56 14.30
CA LYS A 68 -17.81 -5.62 13.99
C LYS A 68 -16.74 -6.25 13.07
N PRO A 69 -16.20 -7.47 13.36
CA PRO A 69 -15.25 -8.12 12.45
C PRO A 69 -15.81 -8.39 11.06
N LEU A 70 -17.10 -8.75 10.94
CA LEU A 70 -17.74 -8.96 9.64
C LEU A 70 -17.83 -7.66 8.86
N ALA A 71 -18.23 -6.56 9.51
CA ALA A 71 -18.29 -5.24 8.88
C ALA A 71 -16.91 -4.77 8.40
N VAL A 72 -15.86 -4.97 9.20
CA VAL A 72 -14.47 -4.68 8.81
C VAL A 72 -14.03 -5.57 7.64
N GLY A 73 -14.39 -6.85 7.63
CA GLY A 73 -14.12 -7.77 6.53
C GLY A 73 -14.79 -7.33 5.22
N CYS A 74 -16.06 -6.96 5.27
CA CYS A 74 -16.80 -6.41 4.13
C CYS A 74 -16.18 -5.10 3.61
N LEU A 75 -15.73 -4.22 4.53
CA LEU A 75 -15.05 -2.98 4.17
C LEU A 75 -13.73 -3.26 3.44
N ILE A 76 -12.89 -4.18 3.96
CA ILE A 76 -11.63 -4.57 3.31
C ILE A 76 -11.91 -5.18 1.93
N PHE A 77 -12.94 -6.02 1.80
CA PHE A 77 -13.36 -6.59 0.52
C PHE A 77 -13.79 -5.51 -0.48
N LEU A 78 -14.64 -4.57 -0.06
CA LEU A 78 -15.11 -3.46 -0.88
C LEU A 78 -13.94 -2.59 -1.36
N VAL A 79 -13.02 -2.25 -0.46
CA VAL A 79 -11.84 -1.45 -0.78
C VAL A 79 -10.92 -2.19 -1.75
N GLY A 80 -10.65 -3.47 -1.49
CA GLY A 80 -9.79 -4.30 -2.34
C GLY A 80 -10.32 -4.45 -3.76
N THR A 81 -11.63 -4.66 -3.91
CA THR A 81 -12.28 -4.81 -5.23
C THR A 81 -12.44 -3.48 -5.96
N SER A 82 -12.65 -2.38 -5.25
CA SER A 82 -12.88 -1.06 -5.87
C SER A 82 -11.58 -0.34 -6.23
N PHE A 83 -10.53 -0.47 -5.41
CA PHE A 83 -9.30 0.32 -5.54
C PHE A 83 -8.04 -0.53 -5.81
N GLY A 84 -8.14 -1.86 -5.74
CA GLY A 84 -7.01 -2.77 -5.95
C GLY A 84 -6.37 -2.66 -7.32
N GLY A 85 -7.12 -2.28 -8.37
CA GLY A 85 -6.61 -2.22 -9.74
C GLY A 85 -5.49 -1.19 -9.98
N VAL A 86 -5.34 -0.18 -9.12
CA VAL A 86 -4.34 0.89 -9.32
C VAL A 86 -2.97 0.48 -8.80
N THR A 87 -2.90 0.06 -7.54
CA THR A 87 -1.65 -0.23 -6.82
C THR A 87 -1.55 -1.64 -6.27
N GLY A 88 -2.63 -2.43 -6.32
CA GLY A 88 -2.79 -3.67 -5.56
C GLY A 88 -3.43 -3.48 -4.19
N ALA A 89 -3.75 -2.23 -3.80
CA ALA A 89 -4.30 -1.84 -2.50
C ALA A 89 -3.54 -2.48 -1.32
N ALA A 90 -2.32 -1.98 -1.08
CA ALA A 90 -1.48 -2.50 0.00
C ALA A 90 -2.11 -2.22 1.37
N LEU A 91 -2.50 -0.95 1.63
CA LEU A 91 -3.23 -0.49 2.82
C LEU A 91 -2.53 -0.72 4.17
N ASN A 92 -1.46 -1.49 4.20
CA ASN A 92 -0.80 -1.98 5.39
C ASN A 92 0.68 -2.31 5.07
N PRO A 93 1.63 -1.64 5.74
CA PRO A 93 3.06 -1.88 5.52
C PRO A 93 3.49 -3.34 5.74
N ALA A 94 2.94 -4.01 6.75
CA ALA A 94 3.29 -5.40 7.06
C ALA A 94 2.75 -6.39 6.01
N ARG A 95 1.60 -6.07 5.40
CA ARG A 95 0.98 -6.85 4.31
C ARG A 95 1.80 -6.80 3.02
N ASP A 96 2.60 -5.75 2.82
CA ASP A 96 3.46 -5.62 1.66
C ASP A 96 4.92 -6.01 1.96
N LEU A 97 5.55 -5.34 2.92
CA LEU A 97 7.00 -5.43 3.14
C LEU A 97 7.43 -6.82 3.62
N GLY A 98 6.68 -7.44 4.54
CA GLY A 98 6.98 -8.77 5.04
C GLY A 98 6.95 -9.83 3.93
N PRO A 99 5.85 -9.94 3.17
CA PRO A 99 5.80 -10.80 1.99
C PRO A 99 6.80 -10.45 0.90
N ARG A 100 7.10 -9.16 0.67
CA ARG A 100 8.13 -8.73 -0.29
C ARG A 100 9.51 -9.24 0.08
N LEU A 101 9.86 -9.20 1.37
CA LEU A 101 11.09 -9.79 1.89
C LEU A 101 11.09 -11.31 1.73
N ALA A 102 9.94 -11.98 1.94
CA ALA A 102 9.83 -13.41 1.67
C ALA A 102 10.05 -13.72 0.18
N HIS A 103 9.44 -12.96 -0.74
CA HIS A 103 9.70 -13.09 -2.17
C HIS A 103 11.18 -12.88 -2.50
N PHE A 104 11.86 -11.93 -1.85
CA PHE A 104 13.29 -11.71 -2.04
C PHE A 104 14.13 -12.91 -1.58
N LEU A 105 13.82 -13.51 -0.44
CA LEU A 105 14.60 -14.59 0.18
C LEU A 105 14.31 -15.98 -0.39
N LEU A 106 13.06 -16.27 -0.75
CA LEU A 106 12.64 -17.61 -1.17
C LEU A 106 13.18 -17.98 -2.56
N PRO A 107 13.61 -19.23 -2.78
CA PRO A 107 14.16 -19.67 -4.07
C PRO A 107 13.04 -19.97 -5.07
N ILE A 108 12.29 -18.94 -5.48
CA ILE A 108 11.24 -19.06 -6.50
C ILE A 108 11.91 -18.99 -7.89
N PRO A 109 11.81 -20.04 -8.73
CA PRO A 109 12.37 -20.04 -10.08
C PRO A 109 11.85 -18.87 -10.91
N GLY A 110 12.70 -18.16 -11.66
CA GLY A 110 12.27 -17.10 -12.59
C GLY A 110 11.53 -15.91 -11.96
N LYS A 111 11.64 -15.68 -10.64
CA LYS A 111 10.85 -14.66 -9.92
C LYS A 111 11.18 -13.19 -10.23
N GLY A 112 12.34 -12.92 -10.83
CA GLY A 112 12.81 -11.57 -11.09
C GLY A 112 13.10 -10.75 -9.82
N SER A 113 13.03 -9.42 -9.94
CA SER A 113 13.28 -8.48 -8.84
C SER A 113 12.09 -8.37 -7.88
N SER A 114 12.34 -8.12 -6.60
CA SER A 114 11.30 -7.85 -5.59
C SER A 114 10.81 -6.40 -5.56
N ASP A 115 11.27 -5.57 -6.51
CA ASP A 115 10.83 -4.20 -6.74
C ASP A 115 10.92 -3.28 -5.51
N PHE A 116 12.06 -3.34 -4.80
CA PHE A 116 12.31 -2.49 -3.64
C PHE A 116 12.31 -0.99 -3.96
N LYS A 117 12.52 -0.60 -5.22
CA LYS A 117 12.40 0.79 -5.69
C LYS A 117 10.98 1.36 -5.49
N TYR A 118 9.96 0.50 -5.47
CA TYR A 118 8.56 0.90 -5.23
C TYR A 118 8.09 0.63 -3.80
N ALA A 119 8.75 -0.28 -3.07
CA ALA A 119 8.32 -0.78 -1.76
C ALA A 119 8.13 0.28 -0.68
N TRP A 120 8.71 1.47 -0.82
CA TRP A 120 8.49 2.57 0.14
C TRP A 120 7.08 3.15 0.06
N ILE A 121 6.40 3.12 -1.11
CA ILE A 121 5.03 3.63 -1.27
C ILE A 121 4.02 2.85 -0.40
N PRO A 122 3.91 1.50 -0.49
CA PRO A 122 2.99 0.71 0.33
C PRO A 122 3.37 0.67 1.83
N VAL A 123 4.46 1.33 2.22
CA VAL A 123 4.84 1.54 3.62
C VAL A 123 4.47 2.95 4.08
N VAL A 124 5.01 3.97 3.43
CA VAL A 124 4.88 5.36 3.87
C VAL A 124 3.46 5.87 3.64
N ALA A 125 2.86 5.63 2.46
CA ALA A 125 1.54 6.16 2.16
C ALA A 125 0.45 5.59 3.10
N PRO A 126 0.41 4.28 3.40
CA PRO A 126 -0.54 3.74 4.38
C PRO A 126 -0.34 4.28 5.80
N ILE A 127 0.90 4.38 6.29
CA ILE A 127 1.18 4.96 7.62
C ILE A 127 0.65 6.38 7.69
N MET A 128 0.90 7.17 6.64
CA MET A 128 0.47 8.55 6.61
C MET A 128 -1.05 8.67 6.51
N GLY A 129 -1.69 7.90 5.63
CA GLY A 129 -3.15 7.87 5.49
C GLY A 129 -3.86 7.45 6.77
N ALA A 130 -3.39 6.38 7.42
CA ALA A 130 -3.94 5.89 8.69
C ALA A 130 -3.79 6.90 9.83
N THR A 131 -2.63 7.55 9.93
CA THR A 131 -2.36 8.54 10.98
C THR A 131 -3.21 9.79 10.79
N THR A 132 -3.29 10.31 9.56
CA THR A 132 -4.21 11.43 9.25
C THR A 132 -5.65 11.05 9.56
N SER A 133 -6.05 9.82 9.26
CA SER A 133 -7.40 9.32 9.54
C SER A 133 -7.76 9.36 11.02
N GLY A 134 -6.89 8.84 11.90
CA GLY A 134 -7.11 8.92 13.35
C GLY A 134 -7.19 10.36 13.86
N LEU A 135 -6.31 11.24 13.39
CA LEU A 135 -6.32 12.65 13.80
C LEU A 135 -7.58 13.40 13.32
N VAL A 136 -8.05 13.13 12.10
CA VAL A 136 -9.31 13.68 11.58
C VAL A 136 -10.50 13.11 12.32
N HIS A 137 -10.50 11.81 12.64
CA HIS A 137 -11.55 11.19 13.43
C HIS A 137 -11.69 11.87 14.81
N ASN A 138 -10.58 12.08 15.53
CA ASN A 138 -10.61 12.76 16.82
C ASN A 138 -11.11 14.21 16.70
N ALA A 139 -10.68 14.92 15.65
CA ALA A 139 -11.16 16.29 15.41
C ALA A 139 -12.68 16.35 15.15
N LEU A 140 -13.22 15.39 14.40
CA LEU A 140 -14.63 15.39 14.00
C LEU A 140 -15.58 14.79 15.06
N TYR A 141 -15.17 13.72 15.73
CA TYR A 141 -16.03 12.97 16.66
C TYR A 141 -15.81 13.34 18.12
N GLU A 142 -14.58 13.71 18.49
CA GLU A 142 -14.23 14.08 19.87
C GLU A 142 -14.11 15.60 20.04
N GLY A 143 -14.11 16.37 18.94
CA GLY A 143 -13.89 17.82 18.95
C GLY A 143 -12.45 18.22 19.31
N ILE A 144 -11.51 17.27 19.32
CA ILE A 144 -10.12 17.49 19.71
C ILE A 144 -9.30 17.81 18.46
N VAL A 145 -9.05 19.09 18.22
CA VAL A 145 -8.16 19.55 17.14
C VAL A 145 -6.74 19.69 17.68
N ASP A 146 -5.92 18.68 17.41
CA ASP A 146 -4.53 18.63 17.86
C ASP A 146 -3.57 19.25 16.83
N TYR A 147 -2.50 19.92 17.28
CA TYR A 147 -1.44 20.44 16.40
C TYR A 147 -0.83 19.36 15.51
N ARG A 148 -0.83 18.10 15.97
CA ARG A 148 -0.45 16.90 15.22
C ARG A 148 -1.20 16.77 13.90
N LEU A 149 -2.47 17.17 13.82
CA LEU A 149 -3.24 17.14 12.58
C LEU A 149 -2.62 18.08 11.53
N TYR A 150 -2.34 19.33 11.91
CA TYR A 150 -1.74 20.30 11.00
C TYR A 150 -0.32 19.89 10.58
N MET A 151 0.49 19.39 11.51
CA MET A 151 1.81 18.85 11.19
C MET A 151 1.72 17.68 10.19
N MET A 152 0.74 16.79 10.37
CA MET A 152 0.55 15.64 9.49
C MET A 152 0.10 16.04 8.09
N LEU A 153 -0.81 17.02 7.97
CA LEU A 153 -1.21 17.58 6.68
C LEU A 153 -0.05 18.29 5.98
N GLY A 154 0.75 19.05 6.74
CA GLY A 154 1.97 19.69 6.24
C GLY A 154 3.00 18.67 5.74
N LEU A 155 3.27 17.62 6.52
CA LEU A 155 4.16 16.53 6.14
C LEU A 155 3.65 15.81 4.88
N THR A 156 2.35 15.56 4.78
CA THR A 156 1.72 14.95 3.60
C THR A 156 1.95 15.80 2.36
N LEU A 157 1.74 17.12 2.45
CA LEU A 157 1.98 18.05 1.34
C LEU A 157 3.46 18.07 0.93
N VAL A 158 4.38 18.15 1.89
CA VAL A 158 5.83 18.12 1.64
C VAL A 158 6.23 16.82 0.93
N THR A 159 5.71 15.67 1.38
CA THR A 159 5.95 14.38 0.74
C THR A 159 5.46 14.36 -0.71
N PHE A 160 4.25 14.88 -0.99
CA PHE A 160 3.77 14.99 -2.38
C PHE A 160 4.67 15.85 -3.27
N ILE A 161 5.11 17.00 -2.76
CA ILE A 161 6.01 17.90 -3.48
C ILE A 161 7.35 17.19 -3.74
N ALA A 162 7.92 16.54 -2.73
CA ALA A 162 9.18 15.81 -2.84
C ALA A 162 9.09 14.69 -3.90
N ILE A 163 8.04 13.87 -3.86
CA ILE A 163 7.82 12.80 -4.85
C ILE A 163 7.72 13.39 -6.27
N LYS A 164 6.96 14.48 -6.43
CA LYS A 164 6.81 15.15 -7.73
C LYS A 164 8.14 15.66 -8.28
N LEU A 165 8.97 16.27 -7.43
CA LEU A 165 10.29 16.76 -7.82
C LEU A 165 11.23 15.62 -8.19
N LEU A 166 11.26 14.55 -7.39
CA LEU A 166 12.10 13.37 -7.64
C LEU A 166 11.67 12.64 -8.92
N SER A 167 10.37 12.46 -9.16
CA SER A 167 9.87 11.83 -10.39
C SER A 167 10.14 12.66 -11.64
N LYS A 168 10.14 14.00 -11.54
CA LYS A 168 10.55 14.87 -12.66
C LYS A 168 12.03 14.66 -13.00
N ASN A 169 12.89 14.60 -11.99
CA ASN A 169 14.33 14.39 -12.18
C ASN A 169 14.63 13.02 -12.78
N GLU A 170 13.95 11.95 -12.35
CA GLU A 170 14.08 10.62 -12.96
C GLU A 170 13.69 10.64 -14.44
N LYS A 171 12.60 11.33 -14.80
CA LYS A 171 12.16 11.42 -16.20
C LYS A 171 13.21 12.12 -17.06
N ILE A 172 13.73 13.26 -16.61
CA ILE A 172 14.79 14.00 -17.29
C ILE A 172 16.05 13.14 -17.46
N SER A 173 16.48 12.46 -16.40
CA SER A 173 17.65 11.58 -16.46
C SER A 173 17.49 10.45 -17.47
N ASN A 174 16.31 9.85 -17.57
CA ASN A 174 16.06 8.77 -18.52
C ASN A 174 16.00 9.27 -19.97
N GLU A 175 15.48 10.48 -20.21
CA GLU A 175 15.49 11.11 -21.54
C GLU A 175 16.95 11.40 -21.98
N LEU A 176 17.77 11.99 -21.11
CA LEU A 176 19.19 12.25 -21.39
C LEU A 176 20.01 10.98 -21.68
N ILE A 177 19.78 9.90 -20.94
CA ILE A 177 20.49 8.62 -21.15
C ILE A 177 19.99 7.94 -22.44
N GLY A 178 18.70 8.03 -22.74
CA GLY A 178 18.10 7.47 -23.94
C GLY A 178 18.49 8.19 -25.24
N GLU A 179 18.87 9.46 -25.18
CA GLU A 179 19.43 10.20 -26.32
C GLU A 179 20.91 9.87 -26.60
N VAL A 180 21.61 9.22 -25.66
CA VAL A 180 23.06 8.91 -25.76
C VAL A 180 23.30 7.42 -26.08
N ALA A 181 22.26 6.58 -26.08
CA ALA A 181 22.31 5.14 -26.37
C ALA A 181 21.80 4.82 -27.78
#